data_AF-A0A2W6QNK9-F1
#
_entry.id   AF-A0A2W6QNK9-F1
#
_cell.length_a   1.000
_cell.length_b   1.000
_cell.length_c   1.000
_cell.angle_alpha   90.00
_cell.angle_beta   90.00
_cell.angle_gamma   90.00
#
_symmetry.space_group_name_H-M   'P 1'
#
loop_
_entity.id
_entity.type
_entity.pdbx_description
1 polymer ?
#
loop_
_entity_poly.entity_id
_entity_poly.type
_entity_poly.pdbx_seq_one_letter_code
_entity_poly.pdbx_strand_id
1 'polypeptide(L)' 'NIATNTTNITNLTDSVGDLKDDALLWKGTAFSAAHGTDATSKITNVTAGDLTAGSTDAVNGSQLKT' A
#
# COMPACT_ATOMS: atom_id res chain seq x y z
N ASN A 1 25.46 3.53 -25.15
CA ASN A 1 24.39 4.52 -24.87
C ASN A 1 23.00 3.97 -25.15
N ILE A 2 22.65 3.62 -26.40
CA ILE A 2 21.29 3.10 -26.71
C ILE A 2 21.00 1.79 -25.96
N ALA A 3 21.88 0.78 -26.08
CA ALA A 3 21.69 -0.51 -25.40
C ALA A 3 21.53 -0.36 -23.86
N THR A 4 22.39 0.46 -23.24
CA THR A 4 22.28 0.80 -21.81
C THR A 4 20.95 1.46 -21.47
N ASN A 5 20.52 2.44 -22.28
CA ASN A 5 19.23 3.10 -22.06
C ASN A 5 18.06 2.12 -22.22
N THR A 6 18.14 1.19 -23.16
CA THR A 6 17.14 0.12 -23.32
C THR A 6 17.05 -0.73 -22.05
N THR A 7 18.17 -1.22 -21.52
CA THR A 7 18.18 -1.98 -20.26
C THR A 7 17.62 -1.17 -19.10
N ASN A 8 18.01 0.09 -18.95
CA ASN A 8 17.52 0.95 -17.88
C ASN A 8 16.00 1.17 -17.98
N ILE A 9 15.47 1.36 -19.19
CA ILE A 9 14.03 1.52 -19.42
C ILE A 9 13.28 0.24 -19.07
N THR A 10 13.82 -0.94 -19.42
CA THR A 10 13.23 -2.23 -19.02
C THR A 10 13.18 -2.34 -17.51
N ASN A 11 14.30 -2.11 -16.81
CA ASN A 11 14.34 -2.19 -15.34
C ASN A 11 13.36 -1.21 -14.66
N LEU A 12 13.23 0.01 -15.20
CA LEU A 12 12.26 0.99 -14.71
C LEU A 12 10.81 0.53 -14.95
N THR A 13 10.55 -0.11 -16.09
CA THR A 13 9.23 -0.66 -16.41
C THR A 13 8.84 -1.77 -15.44
N ASP A 14 9.78 -2.67 -15.14
CA ASP A 14 9.58 -3.77 -14.18
C ASP A 14 9.33 -3.21 -12.77
N SER A 15 10.18 -2.27 -12.32
CA SER A 15 10.03 -1.62 -11.01
C SER A 15 8.68 -0.91 -10.86
N VAL A 16 8.18 -0.26 -11.93
CA VAL A 16 6.85 0.38 -11.93
C VAL A 16 5.74 -0.67 -11.90
N GLY A 17 5.94 -1.81 -12.57
CA GLY A 17 5.04 -2.96 -12.49
C GLY A 17 4.91 -3.48 -11.06
N ASP A 18 6.03 -3.74 -10.41
CA ASP A 18 6.09 -4.23 -9.03
C ASP A 18 5.42 -3.24 -8.06
N LEU A 19 5.69 -1.93 -8.19
CA LEU A 19 5.03 -0.91 -7.38
C LEU A 19 3.51 -0.88 -7.57
N LYS A 20 3.03 -1.12 -8.79
CA LYS A 20 1.60 -1.17 -9.08
C LYS A 20 0.94 -2.42 -8.49
N ASP A 21 1.66 -3.53 -8.41
CA ASP A 21 1.10 -4.79 -7.90
C ASP A 21 1.13 -4.86 -6.36
N ASP A 22 2.13 -4.25 -5.71
CA ASP A 22 2.34 -4.36 -4.25
C ASP A 22 1.88 -3.14 -3.42
N ALA A 23 1.62 -1.97 -4.02
CA ALA A 23 1.20 -0.78 -3.27
C ALA A 23 -0.28 -0.80 -2.85
N LEU A 24 -0.61 -0.09 -1.76
CA LEU A 24 -2.00 0.28 -1.45
C LEU A 24 -2.49 1.35 -2.44
N LEU A 25 -3.19 0.91 -3.48
CA LEU A 25 -3.67 1.79 -4.55
C LEU A 25 -5.06 2.36 -4.29
N TRP A 26 -5.29 3.57 -4.79
CA TRP A 26 -6.62 4.19 -4.84
C TRP A 26 -7.53 3.42 -5.82
N LYS A 27 -8.73 3.05 -5.36
CA LYS A 27 -9.73 2.33 -6.14
C LYS A 27 -11.11 2.92 -5.87
N GLY A 28 -11.68 3.56 -6.88
CA GLY A 28 -12.98 4.25 -6.76
C GLY A 28 -12.87 5.46 -5.85
N THR A 29 -13.31 5.32 -4.61
CA THR A 29 -13.38 6.41 -3.61
C THR A 29 -12.55 6.15 -2.35
N ALA A 30 -11.70 5.11 -2.33
CA ALA A 30 -10.87 4.76 -1.17
C ALA A 30 -9.58 4.04 -1.59
N PHE A 31 -8.64 3.88 -0.66
CA PHE A 31 -7.55 2.93 -0.81
C PHE A 31 -8.06 1.49 -0.68
N SER A 32 -7.57 0.59 -1.53
CA SER A 32 -7.91 -0.83 -1.51
C SER A 32 -6.78 -1.63 -0.86
N ALA A 33 -7.12 -2.44 0.14
CA ALA A 33 -6.20 -3.41 0.73
C ALA A 33 -6.21 -4.77 0.02
N ALA A 34 -6.82 -4.90 -1.15
CA ALA A 34 -6.71 -6.10 -1.98
C ALA A 34 -5.27 -6.27 -2.49
N HIS A 35 -4.74 -7.49 -2.45
CA HIS A 35 -3.39 -7.82 -2.92
C HIS A 35 -3.37 -9.23 -3.52
N GLY A 36 -2.75 -9.39 -4.70
CA GLY A 36 -2.78 -10.65 -5.44
C GLY A 36 -4.20 -11.14 -5.72
N THR A 37 -4.51 -12.38 -5.32
CA THR A 37 -5.86 -12.97 -5.45
C THR A 37 -6.79 -12.64 -4.27
N ASP A 38 -6.26 -12.03 -3.21
CA ASP A 38 -7.02 -11.75 -2.00
C ASP A 38 -7.79 -10.44 -2.14
N ALA A 39 -9.12 -10.51 -1.98
CA ALA A 39 -9.97 -9.33 -2.06
C ALA A 39 -9.77 -8.35 -0.87
N THR A 40 -9.25 -8.84 0.25
CA THR A 40 -9.00 -8.07 1.47
C THR A 40 -7.78 -8.60 2.19
N SER A 41 -6.83 -7.73 2.53
CA SER A 41 -5.61 -8.08 3.28
C SER A 41 -5.47 -7.28 4.57
N LYS A 42 -4.65 -7.79 5.49
CA LYS A 42 -4.34 -7.10 6.75
C LYS A 42 -3.37 -5.94 6.50
N ILE A 43 -3.61 -4.81 7.15
CA ILE A 43 -2.62 -3.74 7.31
C ILE A 43 -2.04 -3.89 8.72
N THR A 44 -0.74 -4.17 8.81
CA THR A 44 -0.02 -4.38 10.08
C THR A 44 1.03 -3.31 10.31
N ASN A 45 1.68 -3.33 11.47
CA ASN A 45 2.63 -2.31 11.92
C ASN A 45 2.01 -0.89 11.96
N VAL A 46 0.70 -0.84 12.20
CA VAL A 46 -0.03 0.40 12.43
C VAL A 46 0.18 0.79 13.88
N THR A 47 0.87 1.92 14.09
CA THR A 47 1.01 2.53 15.42
C THR A 47 -0.38 2.84 16.00
N ALA A 48 -0.52 2.77 17.32
CA ALA A 48 -1.78 3.12 17.97
C ALA A 48 -2.13 4.59 17.67
N GLY A 49 -3.33 4.82 17.12
CA GLY A 49 -3.80 6.17 16.76
C GLY A 49 -4.34 6.94 17.96
N ASP A 50 -4.40 8.26 17.88
CA ASP A 50 -4.93 9.09 18.96
C ASP A 50 -6.45 8.91 19.12
N LEU A 51 -6.92 8.66 20.35
CA LEU A 51 -8.34 8.51 20.66
C LEU A 51 -8.96 9.83 21.12
N THR A 52 -9.06 10.79 20.19
CA THR A 52 -9.67 12.11 20.41
C THR A 52 -10.79 12.37 19.41
N ALA A 53 -11.69 13.31 19.71
CA ALA A 53 -12.89 13.57 18.91
C ALA A 53 -12.62 13.99 17.44
N GLY A 54 -11.44 14.56 17.16
CA GLY A 54 -11.05 15.02 15.83
C GLY A 54 -10.04 14.11 15.12
N SER A 55 -9.73 12.94 15.69
CA SER A 55 -8.68 12.06 15.15
C SER A 55 -9.06 11.48 13.79
N THR A 56 -8.08 11.42 12.88
CA THR A 56 -8.18 10.73 11.59
C THR A 56 -7.19 9.56 11.49
N ASP A 57 -6.58 9.17 12.61
CA ASP A 57 -5.62 8.08 12.65
C ASP A 57 -6.34 6.74 12.52
N ALA A 58 -5.67 5.77 11.88
CA ALA A 58 -6.12 4.39 11.94
C ALA A 58 -5.93 3.85 13.37
N VAL A 59 -6.92 3.10 13.86
CA VAL A 59 -6.81 2.35 15.11
C VAL A 59 -6.33 0.92 14.84
N ASN A 60 -5.54 0.36 15.76
CA ASN A 60 -5.02 -0.99 15.63
C ASN A 60 -5.71 -1.99 16.61
N GLY A 61 -5.34 -3.26 16.50
CA GLY A 61 -5.96 -4.33 17.29
C GLY A 61 -5.79 -4.19 18.81
N SER A 62 -4.66 -3.65 19.31
CA SER A 62 -4.45 -3.49 20.76
C SER A 62 -5.34 -2.41 21.37
N GLN A 63 -5.83 -1.46 20.57
CA GLN A 63 -6.76 -0.44 21.03
C GLN A 63 -8.21 -0.93 21.04
N LEU A 64 -8.56 -1.85 20.15
CA LEU A 64 -9.91 -2.42 20.09
C LEU A 64 -10.13 -3.51 21.14
N LYS A 65 -9.10 -4.32 21.40
CA LYS A 65 -9.23 -5.46 22.31
C LYS A 65 -8.86 -5.07 23.75
N THR A 66 -9.89 -4.72 24.52
CA THR A 66 -9.85 -4.72 25.99
C THR A 66 -10.18 -6.08 26.58
#